data_AF-A0A7C2DT47-F1
#
_entry.id   AF-A0A7C2DT47-F1
#
_cell.length_a   1.000
_cell.length_b   1.000
_cell.length_c   1.000
_cell.angle_alpha   90.00
_cell.angle_beta   90.00
_cell.angle_gamma   90.00
#
_symmetry.space_group_name_H-M   'P 1'
#
loop_
_entity.id
_entity.type
_entity.pdbx_description
1 polymer ?
#
loop_
_entity_poly.entity_id
_entity_poly.type
_entity_poly.pdbx_seq_one_letter_code
_entity_poly.pdbx_strand_id
1 'polypeptide(L)' 'MPEAPEAPSDDMCCGSGCDPCVWDTYNAAVQLYRRQLADWQAREAARQAAKPGN' A
#
# COMPACT_ATOMS: atom_id res chain seq x y z
N MET A 1 1.02 7.83 8.31
CA MET A 1 1.24 7.28 6.95
C MET A 1 0.67 5.88 6.93
N PRO A 2 -0.01 5.44 5.85
CA PRO A 2 -0.42 4.05 5.74
C PRO A 2 0.80 3.12 5.69
N GLU A 3 0.60 1.87 6.06
CA GLU A 3 1.63 0.84 6.06
C GLU A 3 1.56 0.02 4.77
N ALA A 4 2.72 -0.27 4.18
CA ALA A 4 2.78 -1.09 2.98
C ALA A 4 2.47 -2.55 3.35
N PRO A 5 1.70 -3.28 2.53
CA PRO A 5 1.50 -4.70 2.75
C PRO A 5 2.84 -5.44 2.61
N GLU A 6 3.04 -6.46 3.44
CA GLU A 6 4.16 -7.37 3.31
C GLU A 6 3.98 -8.26 2.07
N ALA A 7 5.05 -8.43 1.31
CA ALA A 7 5.03 -9.32 0.15
C ALA A 7 4.96 -10.77 0.61
N PRO A 8 4.14 -11.62 -0.05
CA PRO A 8 4.15 -13.04 0.25
C PRO A 8 5.51 -13.64 -0.13
N SER A 9 5.92 -14.63 0.64
CA SER A 9 7.11 -15.43 0.36
C SER A 9 6.80 -16.52 -0.67
N ASP A 10 7.85 -17.07 -1.30
CA ASP A 10 7.69 -18.07 -2.37
C ASP A 10 7.01 -19.36 -1.91
N ASP A 11 7.16 -19.74 -0.64
CA ASP A 11 6.50 -20.90 -0.03
C ASP A 11 4.98 -20.72 0.13
N MET A 12 4.48 -19.48 0.13
CA MET A 12 3.04 -19.20 0.09
C MET A 12 2.47 -19.35 -1.33
N CYS A 13 3.32 -19.36 -2.36
CA CYS A 13 2.91 -19.56 -3.74
C CYS A 13 2.80 -21.07 -4.04
N CYS A 14 1.59 -21.55 -4.32
CA CYS A 14 1.38 -22.97 -4.63
C CYS A 14 1.99 -23.41 -5.98
N GLY A 15 2.45 -22.48 -6.82
CA GLY A 15 3.12 -22.76 -8.11
C GLY A 15 2.25 -23.35 -9.22
N SER A 16 0.98 -23.68 -8.94
CA SER A 16 0.09 -24.44 -9.83
C SER A 16 -1.17 -23.67 -10.26
N GLY A 17 -1.24 -22.36 -10.00
CA GLY A 17 -2.37 -21.52 -10.40
C GLY A 17 -3.58 -21.62 -9.47
N CYS A 18 -3.36 -21.71 -8.15
CA CYS A 18 -4.43 -21.74 -7.15
C CYS A 18 -5.30 -20.47 -7.18
N ASP A 19 -6.59 -20.64 -6.84
CA ASP A 19 -7.57 -19.55 -6.66
C ASP A 19 -8.16 -19.63 -5.24
N PRO A 20 -7.96 -18.61 -4.38
CA PRO A 20 -7.30 -17.33 -4.67
C PRO A 20 -5.76 -17.44 -4.71
N CYS A 21 -5.16 -16.76 -5.69
CA CYS A 21 -3.71 -16.60 -5.78
C CYS A 21 -3.22 -15.60 -4.73
N VAL A 22 -2.15 -15.95 -3.99
CA VAL A 22 -1.56 -15.08 -2.96
C VAL A 22 -1.10 -13.74 -3.55
N TRP A 23 -0.57 -13.77 -4.78
CA TRP A 23 -0.13 -12.57 -5.48
C TRP A 23 -1.29 -11.66 -5.87
N ASP A 24 -2.45 -12.21 -6.21
CA ASP A 24 -3.63 -11.40 -6.54
C ASP A 24 -4.14 -10.65 -5.31
N THR A 25 -4.18 -11.35 -4.16
CA THR A 25 -4.54 -10.74 -2.87
C THR A 25 -3.55 -9.65 -2.48
N TYR A 26 -2.25 -9.93 -2.58
CA TYR A 26 -1.20 -8.94 -2.31
C TYR A 26 -1.30 -7.73 -3.24
N ASN A 27 -1.48 -7.94 -4.54
CA ASN A 27 -1.61 -6.87 -5.52
C ASN A 27 -2.82 -5.98 -5.22
N ALA A 28 -3.97 -6.55 -4.85
CA ALA A 28 -5.13 -5.79 -4.42
C ALA A 28 -4.83 -4.91 -3.19
N ALA A 29 -4.14 -5.48 -2.19
CA ALA A 29 -3.70 -4.74 -1.00
C ALA A 29 -2.72 -3.59 -1.35
N VAL A 30 -1.77 -3.82 -2.27
CA VAL A 30 -0.84 -2.79 -2.77
C VAL A 30 -1.60 -1.64 -3.45
N GLN A 31 -2.64 -1.93 -4.23
CA GLN A 31 -3.44 -0.87 -4.87
C GLN A 31 -4.18 -0.02 -3.84
N LEU A 32 -4.76 -0.65 -2.82
CA LEU A 32 -5.40 0.07 -1.72
C LEU A 32 -4.39 0.92 -0.93
N TYR A 33 -3.22 0.37 -0.63
CA TYR A 33 -2.12 1.08 0.03
C TYR A 33 -1.72 2.34 -0.74
N ARG A 34 -1.49 2.23 -2.06
CA ARG A 34 -1.09 3.36 -2.91
C ARG A 34 -2.10 4.51 -2.88
N ARG A 35 -3.40 4.19 -2.90
CA ARG A 35 -4.48 5.18 -2.81
C ARG A 35 -4.43 5.91 -1.46
N GLN A 36 -4.36 5.15 -0.37
CA GLN A 36 -4.27 5.72 0.98
C GLN A 36 -3.00 6.56 1.16
N LEU A 37 -1.89 6.14 0.54
CA LEU A 37 -0.62 6.85 0.64
C LEU A 37 -0.70 8.21 -0.05
N ALA A 38 -1.29 8.26 -1.25
CA ALA A 38 -1.52 9.51 -1.96
C ALA A 38 -2.39 10.48 -1.16
N ASP A 39 -3.49 9.99 -0.56
CA ASP A 39 -4.37 10.81 0.28
C ASP A 39 -3.64 11.35 1.51
N TRP A 40 -2.84 10.51 2.17
CA TRP A 40 -2.05 10.94 3.32
C TRP A 40 -0.99 11.97 2.92
N GLN A 41 -0.29 11.77 1.81
CA GLN A 41 0.72 12.71 1.29
C GLN A 41 0.10 14.08 0.97
N ALA A 42 -1.08 14.12 0.35
CA ALA A 42 -1.81 15.36 0.08
C ALA A 42 -2.14 16.11 1.38
N ARG A 43 -2.58 15.40 2.42
CA ARG A 43 -2.85 15.99 3.75
C ARG A 43 -1.59 16.49 4.43
N GLU A 44 -0.48 15.75 4.35
CA GLU A 44 0.82 16.21 4.87
C GLU A 44 1.32 17.46 4.14
N ALA A 45 1.25 17.50 2.81
CA ALA A 45 1.65 18.66 2.03
C ALA A 45 0.84 19.90 2.43
N ALA A 46 -0.48 19.76 2.59
CA ALA A 46 -1.33 20.85 3.07
C ALA A 46 -0.95 21.32 4.50
N ARG A 47 -0.66 20.38 5.42
CA ARG A 47 -0.18 20.71 6.77
C ARG A 47 1.14 21.47 6.77
N GLN A 48 2.08 21.05 5.92
CA GLN A 48 3.38 21.69 5.80
C GLN A 48 3.26 23.10 5.22
N ALA A 49 2.42 23.29 4.20
CA ALA A 49 2.12 24.61 3.63
C ALA A 49 1.42 25.54 4.62
N ALA A 50 0.60 25.00 5.53
CA ALA A 50 -0.13 25.77 6.53
C ALA A 50 0.69 26.11 7.79
N LYS A 51 1.88 25.52 7.98
CA LYS A 51 2.78 25.90 9.09
C LYS A 51 3.35 27.30 8.80
N PRO A 52 2.99 28.34 9.58
CA PRO A 52 3.62 29.64 9.40
C PRO A 52 5.10 29.51 9.75
N GLY A 53 5.97 29.96 8.84
CA GLY A 53 7.40 30.06 9.09
C GLY A 53 7.65 31.05 10.22
N ASN A 54 8.46 30.65 11.19
CA ASN A 54 8.99 31.53 12.23
C ASN A 54 10.11 32.41 11.68
#